data_AF-A0A9W8QWJ4-F1
#
_entry.id   AF-A0A9W8QWJ4-F1
#
_cell.length_a   1.000
_cell.length_b   1.000
_cell.length_c   1.000
_cell.angle_alpha   90.00
_cell.angle_beta   90.00
_cell.angle_gamma   90.00
#
_symmetry.space_group_name_H-M   'P 1'
#
loop_
_entity.id
_entity.type
_entity.pdbx_description
1 polymer ?
#
loop_
_entity_poly.entity_id
_entity_poly.type
_entity_poly.pdbx_seq_one_letter_code
_entity_poly.pdbx_strand_id
1 'polypeptide(L)'
;MNLVNAAASTDQLKGSSVDQFQRWFPQYRHVFENITQANCSVQYDDYKSGVINSTNINYLAGGDKFTALTQPLIDCILENTSEYLKGTMTSAQVLLGIMPTIITFLGPSHDEIAMLSNVGRRPLLAAGMSLAAPSAYFSRAFEYFDPSEILCHHKYRREQYRLKGHWWALVSIIEYALVAGMCWNIVANTREVNQWTVSSLASDADFLPGLWLAFGPCIHFFSCYVFRLRIHGWRDAKMPEVNPEDGSFRSWVKDIPKKLLALLRITEFVPCATEKYVALIKGRKETITFLVSAWLESTFTILHLVFGTLVFSGTLFVGTKDALRIVGRYIAGVAVCRIILMYELAGLRESCHSIDGVELKPKEEKQPDTDAYEAQSGDGGNGEGMEAKVPTFTESEIPV
;
A
#
# COMPACT_ATOMS: atom_id res chain seq x y z
N MET A 1 23.34 -12.78 -54.16
CA MET A 1 23.35 -13.93 -53.23
C MET A 1 23.81 -13.42 -51.87
N ASN A 2 22.98 -12.65 -51.17
CA ASN A 2 21.89 -13.03 -50.25
C ASN A 2 22.33 -12.87 -48.78
N LEU A 3 22.67 -11.61 -48.41
CA LEU A 3 22.72 -11.14 -47.02
C LEU A 3 21.33 -10.77 -46.47
N VAL A 4 20.29 -10.82 -47.31
CA VAL A 4 18.90 -10.50 -46.95
C VAL A 4 18.20 -11.67 -46.22
N ASN A 5 18.73 -12.90 -46.32
CA ASN A 5 18.09 -14.08 -45.70
C ASN A 5 18.50 -14.36 -44.25
N ALA A 6 19.51 -13.65 -43.71
CA ALA A 6 19.97 -13.86 -42.34
C ALA A 6 19.20 -13.02 -41.31
N ALA A 7 18.55 -11.92 -41.74
CA ALA A 7 17.76 -11.05 -40.85
C ALA A 7 16.34 -11.61 -40.56
N ALA A 8 15.87 -12.61 -41.31
CA ALA A 8 14.56 -13.23 -41.12
C ALA A 8 14.54 -14.34 -40.05
N SER A 9 15.70 -14.74 -39.50
CA SER A 9 15.80 -15.91 -38.62
C SER A 9 15.91 -15.58 -37.13
N THR A 10 16.06 -14.32 -36.74
CA THR A 10 16.24 -13.91 -35.34
C THR A 10 14.97 -13.38 -34.64
N ASP A 11 13.88 -13.18 -35.37
CA ASP A 11 12.56 -12.81 -34.80
C ASP A 11 11.74 -14.02 -34.32
N GLN A 12 12.25 -15.24 -34.52
CA GLN A 12 11.59 -16.52 -34.18
C GLN A 12 11.72 -16.95 -32.71
N LEU A 13 12.34 -16.14 -31.84
CA LEU A 13 12.68 -16.57 -30.47
C LEU A 13 12.29 -15.56 -29.38
N LYS A 14 11.06 -15.07 -29.45
CA LYS A 14 10.34 -14.67 -28.25
C LYS A 14 8.98 -15.34 -28.31
N GLY A 15 8.90 -16.55 -27.75
CA GLY A 15 7.61 -17.23 -27.59
C GLY A 15 6.72 -16.30 -26.77
N SER A 16 5.71 -15.72 -27.40
CA SER A 16 4.66 -15.00 -26.69
C SER A 16 4.02 -15.95 -25.68
N SER A 17 3.61 -15.43 -24.54
CA SER A 17 3.00 -16.25 -23.49
C SER A 17 1.75 -16.93 -24.02
N VAL A 18 1.70 -18.27 -23.90
CA VAL A 18 0.54 -19.10 -24.28
C VAL A 18 -0.31 -19.48 -23.06
N ASP A 19 -0.14 -18.77 -21.95
CA ASP A 19 -0.78 -19.05 -20.66
C ASP A 19 -2.23 -18.54 -20.57
N GLN A 20 -2.63 -17.62 -21.45
CA GLN A 20 -4.00 -17.12 -21.56
C GLN A 20 -4.89 -18.14 -22.29
N PHE A 21 -6.22 -17.94 -22.24
CA PHE A 21 -7.24 -18.81 -22.87
C PHE A 21 -7.31 -20.27 -22.36
N GLN A 22 -6.43 -20.68 -21.45
CA GLN A 22 -6.43 -22.03 -20.88
C GLN A 22 -7.47 -22.23 -19.80
N ARG A 23 -7.83 -21.13 -19.11
CA ARG A 23 -8.71 -21.12 -17.96
C ARG A 23 -9.57 -19.87 -18.01
N TRP A 24 -10.79 -20.00 -17.51
CA TRP A 24 -11.78 -18.94 -17.53
C TRP A 24 -12.40 -18.74 -16.15
N PHE A 25 -12.86 -17.51 -15.93
CA PHE A 25 -13.63 -17.16 -14.75
C PHE A 25 -14.96 -17.96 -14.67
N PRO A 26 -15.39 -18.40 -13.48
CA PRO A 26 -16.48 -19.36 -13.33
C PRO A 26 -17.83 -18.98 -13.96
N GLN A 27 -18.21 -17.70 -13.99
CA GLN A 27 -19.54 -17.26 -14.42
C GLN A 27 -19.86 -17.72 -15.85
N TYR A 28 -18.91 -17.59 -16.77
CA TYR A 28 -19.09 -17.91 -18.19
C TYR A 28 -18.11 -18.95 -18.72
N ARG A 29 -17.40 -19.65 -17.82
CA ARG A 29 -16.41 -20.68 -18.17
C ARG A 29 -16.90 -21.66 -19.22
N HIS A 30 -18.03 -22.30 -18.96
CA HIS A 30 -18.57 -23.33 -19.86
C HIS A 30 -18.89 -22.80 -21.25
N VAL A 31 -19.29 -21.52 -21.36
CA VAL A 31 -19.56 -20.87 -22.65
C VAL A 31 -18.27 -20.68 -23.43
N PHE A 32 -17.26 -20.07 -22.81
CA PHE A 32 -15.98 -19.84 -23.48
C PHE A 32 -15.24 -21.14 -23.79
N GLU A 33 -15.22 -22.12 -22.88
CA GLU A 33 -14.63 -23.44 -23.15
C GLU A 33 -15.30 -24.13 -24.34
N ASN A 34 -16.63 -24.11 -24.40
CA ASN A 34 -17.36 -24.70 -25.51
C ASN A 34 -17.09 -23.97 -26.83
N ILE A 35 -17.10 -22.63 -26.85
CA ILE A 35 -16.79 -21.85 -28.06
C ILE A 35 -15.36 -22.11 -28.52
N THR A 36 -14.39 -22.06 -27.60
CA THR A 36 -12.97 -22.30 -27.90
C THR A 36 -12.75 -23.69 -28.48
N GLN A 37 -13.42 -24.73 -27.96
CA GLN A 37 -13.23 -26.11 -28.41
C GLN A 37 -14.06 -26.48 -29.65
N ALA A 38 -15.29 -25.99 -29.76
CA ALA A 38 -16.21 -26.40 -30.82
C ALA A 38 -16.16 -25.49 -32.06
N ASN A 39 -15.97 -24.19 -31.87
CA ASN A 39 -16.05 -23.19 -32.94
C ASN A 39 -14.69 -22.62 -33.32
N CYS A 40 -13.78 -22.48 -32.35
CA CYS A 40 -12.49 -21.80 -32.51
C CYS A 40 -11.26 -22.72 -32.30
N SER A 41 -11.41 -24.03 -32.53
CA SER A 41 -10.35 -25.01 -32.27
C SER A 41 -9.09 -24.75 -33.08
N VAL A 42 -9.23 -24.39 -34.36
CA VAL A 42 -8.11 -24.08 -35.25
C VAL A 42 -7.30 -22.90 -34.72
N GLN A 43 -7.96 -21.79 -34.39
CA GLN A 43 -7.32 -20.59 -33.86
C GLN A 43 -6.70 -20.84 -32.48
N TYR A 44 -7.31 -21.71 -31.68
CA TYR A 44 -6.78 -22.10 -30.38
C TYR A 44 -5.53 -22.97 -30.50
N ASP A 45 -5.52 -23.92 -31.43
CA ASP A 45 -4.35 -24.75 -31.71
C ASP A 45 -3.19 -23.92 -32.29
N ASP A 46 -3.49 -22.95 -33.16
CA ASP A 46 -2.52 -21.98 -33.67
C ASP A 46 -1.96 -21.12 -32.52
N TYR A 47 -2.81 -20.59 -31.64
CA TYR A 47 -2.37 -19.88 -30.43
C TYR A 47 -1.44 -20.74 -29.57
N LYS A 48 -1.81 -22.01 -29.34
CA LYS A 48 -1.04 -22.95 -28.54
C LYS A 48 0.29 -23.36 -29.16
N SER A 49 0.38 -23.33 -30.49
CA SER A 49 1.63 -23.58 -31.19
C SER A 49 2.69 -22.51 -30.90
N GLY A 50 2.25 -21.30 -30.52
CA GLY A 50 3.12 -20.14 -30.32
C GLY A 50 3.74 -19.60 -31.61
N VAL A 51 3.35 -20.14 -32.78
CA VAL A 51 3.86 -19.73 -34.08
C VAL A 51 3.14 -18.45 -34.51
N ILE A 52 3.89 -17.36 -34.61
CA ILE A 52 3.34 -16.07 -35.06
C ILE A 52 3.09 -16.15 -36.57
N ASN A 53 1.82 -16.24 -36.96
CA ASN A 53 1.39 -16.16 -38.35
C ASN A 53 0.64 -14.85 -38.62
N SER A 54 1.26 -13.94 -39.39
CA SER A 54 0.69 -12.63 -39.68
C SER A 54 -0.38 -12.60 -40.77
N THR A 55 -0.70 -13.73 -41.41
CA THR A 55 -1.64 -13.74 -42.55
C THR A 55 -3.08 -13.45 -42.14
N ASN A 56 -3.46 -13.76 -40.90
CA ASN A 56 -4.83 -13.67 -40.39
C ASN A 56 -5.06 -12.46 -39.47
N ILE A 57 -4.14 -11.48 -39.47
CA ILE A 57 -4.26 -10.28 -38.64
C ILE A 57 -5.31 -9.35 -39.23
N ASN A 58 -6.24 -8.90 -38.38
CA ASN A 58 -7.17 -7.85 -38.75
C ASN A 58 -6.57 -6.46 -38.43
N TYR A 59 -5.79 -5.93 -39.38
CA TYR A 59 -5.18 -4.60 -39.28
C TYR A 59 -6.22 -3.47 -39.18
N LEU A 60 -7.41 -3.66 -39.74
CA LEU A 60 -8.49 -2.68 -39.67
C LEU A 60 -9.10 -2.58 -38.27
N ALA A 61 -9.03 -3.67 -37.50
CA ALA A 61 -9.43 -3.70 -36.09
C ALA A 61 -8.29 -3.29 -35.13
N GLY A 62 -7.19 -2.71 -35.65
CA GLY A 62 -6.04 -2.28 -34.85
C GLY A 62 -5.05 -3.39 -34.53
N GLY A 63 -5.14 -4.53 -35.23
CA GLY A 63 -4.18 -5.62 -35.08
C GLY A 63 -2.80 -5.28 -35.63
N ASP A 64 -1.77 -5.82 -35.00
CA ASP A 64 -0.38 -5.70 -35.43
C ASP A 64 0.41 -7.00 -35.21
N LYS A 65 1.73 -6.95 -35.40
CA LYS A 65 2.61 -8.11 -35.23
C LYS A 65 2.63 -8.67 -33.80
N PHE A 66 2.34 -7.85 -32.79
CA PHE A 66 2.31 -8.25 -31.39
C PHE A 66 0.99 -8.95 -31.06
N THR A 67 -0.13 -8.50 -31.65
CA THR A 67 -1.44 -9.14 -31.47
C THR A 67 -1.68 -10.35 -32.37
N ALA A 68 -0.74 -10.67 -33.26
CA ALA A 68 -0.91 -11.67 -34.31
C ALA A 68 -1.27 -13.08 -33.79
N LEU A 69 -0.79 -13.43 -32.61
CA LEU A 69 -1.05 -14.74 -32.00
C LEU A 69 -2.42 -14.78 -31.30
N THR A 70 -2.87 -13.67 -30.74
CA THR A 70 -4.02 -13.61 -29.83
C THR A 70 -5.28 -13.08 -30.53
N GLN A 71 -5.16 -12.09 -31.42
CA GLN A 71 -6.28 -11.44 -32.09
C GLN A 71 -7.18 -12.43 -32.86
N PRO A 72 -6.66 -13.37 -33.67
CA PRO A 72 -7.54 -14.28 -34.42
C PRO A 72 -8.42 -15.16 -33.52
N LEU A 73 -7.88 -15.59 -32.37
CA LEU A 73 -8.64 -16.36 -31.38
C LEU A 73 -9.66 -15.49 -30.64
N ILE A 74 -9.27 -14.27 -30.25
CA ILE A 74 -10.18 -13.30 -29.61
C ILE A 74 -11.36 -13.02 -30.53
N ASP A 75 -11.10 -12.70 -31.80
CA ASP A 75 -12.12 -12.38 -32.80
C ASP A 75 -13.07 -13.57 -32.99
N CYS A 76 -12.54 -14.79 -33.16
CA CYS A 76 -13.37 -15.99 -33.27
C CYS A 76 -14.27 -16.21 -32.04
N ILE A 77 -13.73 -16.07 -30.83
CA ILE A 77 -14.51 -16.24 -29.59
C ILE A 77 -15.60 -15.16 -29.52
N LEU A 78 -15.27 -13.91 -29.82
CA LEU A 78 -16.22 -12.80 -29.79
C LEU A 78 -17.30 -12.95 -30.87
N GLU A 79 -16.98 -13.39 -32.08
CA GLU A 79 -17.95 -13.63 -33.16
C GLU A 79 -18.98 -14.71 -32.77
N ASN A 80 -18.54 -15.75 -32.04
CA ASN A 80 -19.41 -16.83 -31.58
C ASN A 80 -20.06 -16.55 -30.20
N THR A 81 -19.80 -15.39 -29.61
CA THR A 81 -20.37 -14.98 -28.32
C THR A 81 -21.61 -14.10 -28.54
N SER A 82 -22.70 -14.36 -27.79
CA SER A 82 -23.92 -13.55 -27.88
C SER A 82 -23.68 -12.08 -27.50
N GLU A 83 -24.39 -11.15 -28.17
CA GLU A 83 -24.34 -9.72 -27.86
C GLU A 83 -24.74 -9.40 -26.42
N TYR A 84 -25.67 -10.18 -25.84
CA TYR A 84 -26.02 -10.06 -24.41
C TYR A 84 -24.79 -10.29 -23.52
N LEU A 85 -24.02 -11.36 -23.78
CA LEU A 85 -22.84 -11.68 -22.99
C LEU A 85 -21.74 -10.63 -23.16
N LYS A 86 -21.51 -10.14 -24.39
CA LYS A 86 -20.61 -9.02 -24.65
C LYS A 86 -20.99 -7.78 -23.83
N GLY A 87 -22.28 -7.43 -23.80
CA GLY A 87 -22.79 -6.34 -22.96
C GLY A 87 -22.54 -6.53 -21.46
N THR A 88 -22.65 -7.78 -20.95
CA THR A 88 -22.30 -8.07 -19.55
C THR A 88 -20.79 -7.97 -19.27
N MET A 89 -19.95 -8.33 -20.24
CA MET A 89 -18.49 -8.15 -20.14
C MET A 89 -18.11 -6.67 -20.14
N THR A 90 -18.74 -5.84 -20.98
CA THR A 90 -18.55 -4.38 -20.96
C THR A 90 -18.94 -3.80 -19.59
N SER A 91 -20.00 -4.30 -18.97
CA SER A 91 -20.38 -3.86 -17.62
C SER A 91 -19.33 -4.25 -16.56
N ALA A 92 -18.72 -5.43 -16.71
CA ALA A 92 -17.61 -5.88 -15.85
C ALA A 92 -16.36 -5.01 -16.02
N GLN A 93 -16.04 -4.61 -17.26
CA GLN A 93 -14.95 -3.70 -17.60
C GLN A 93 -15.09 -2.34 -16.93
N VAL A 94 -16.29 -1.78 -16.91
CA VAL A 94 -16.55 -0.51 -16.19
C VAL A 94 -16.22 -0.67 -14.70
N LEU A 95 -16.71 -1.75 -14.06
CA LEU A 95 -16.46 -2.02 -12.66
C LEU A 95 -14.96 -2.23 -12.35
N LEU A 96 -14.26 -3.00 -13.19
CA LEU A 96 -12.82 -3.22 -13.06
C LEU A 96 -12.03 -1.93 -13.33
N GLY A 97 -12.46 -1.11 -14.28
CA GLY A 97 -11.84 0.18 -14.59
C GLY A 97 -11.94 1.19 -13.45
N ILE A 98 -13.05 1.23 -12.72
CA ILE A 98 -13.19 2.12 -11.56
C ILE A 98 -12.53 1.58 -10.29
N MET A 99 -12.15 0.29 -10.26
CA MET A 99 -11.58 -0.36 -9.07
C MET A 99 -10.34 0.35 -8.55
N PRO A 100 -9.31 0.68 -9.36
CA PRO A 100 -8.15 1.44 -8.92
C PRO A 100 -8.55 2.70 -8.14
N THR A 101 -9.52 3.47 -8.63
CA THR A 101 -10.03 4.66 -7.95
C THR A 101 -10.71 4.33 -6.62
N ILE A 102 -11.53 3.27 -6.56
CA ILE A 102 -12.17 2.83 -5.31
C ILE A 102 -11.11 2.51 -4.25
N ILE A 103 -10.09 1.74 -4.62
CA ILE A 103 -9.04 1.36 -3.66
C ILE A 103 -8.10 2.51 -3.32
N THR A 104 -7.90 3.49 -4.20
CA THR A 104 -7.23 4.76 -3.87
C THR A 104 -7.95 5.50 -2.75
N PHE A 105 -9.28 5.61 -2.81
CA PHE A 105 -10.07 6.33 -1.82
C PHE A 105 -10.13 5.63 -0.46
N LEU A 106 -10.15 4.30 -0.45
CA LEU A 106 -10.12 3.49 0.77
C LEU A 106 -8.69 3.27 1.30
N GLY A 107 -7.71 3.50 0.43
CA GLY A 107 -6.31 3.18 0.61
C GLY A 107 -5.63 4.00 1.70
N PRO A 108 -4.53 3.47 2.26
CA PRO A 108 -3.63 4.30 3.03
C PRO A 108 -2.95 5.34 2.13
N SER A 109 -2.67 6.51 2.68
CA SER A 109 -1.87 7.51 1.99
C SER A 109 -0.39 7.13 2.00
N HIS A 110 0.34 7.68 1.04
CA HIS A 110 1.78 7.52 0.96
C HIS A 110 2.49 8.03 2.23
N ASP A 111 2.04 9.18 2.77
CA ASP A 111 2.57 9.77 4.01
C ASP A 111 2.32 8.90 5.25
N GLU A 112 1.16 8.26 5.36
CA GLU A 112 0.85 7.39 6.50
C GLU A 112 1.72 6.12 6.51
N ILE A 113 1.90 5.50 5.33
CA ILE A 113 2.80 4.33 5.17
C ILE A 113 4.26 4.74 5.40
N ALA A 114 4.68 5.90 4.87
CA ALA A 114 6.02 6.44 5.07
C ALA A 114 6.28 6.79 6.54
N MET A 115 5.28 7.30 7.27
CA MET A 115 5.36 7.56 8.70
C MET A 115 5.53 6.27 9.50
N LEU A 116 4.77 5.21 9.19
CA LEU A 116 4.96 3.90 9.81
C LEU A 116 6.36 3.33 9.55
N SER A 117 6.84 3.42 8.32
CA SER A 117 8.17 2.95 7.92
C SER A 117 9.31 3.72 8.61
N ASN A 118 9.24 5.05 8.61
CA ASN A 118 10.34 5.92 9.04
C ASN A 118 10.30 6.29 10.52
N VAL A 119 9.11 6.61 11.05
CA VAL A 119 8.92 7.04 12.43
C VAL A 119 8.53 5.85 13.32
N GLY A 120 7.58 5.04 12.83
CA GLY A 120 7.21 3.77 13.48
C GLY A 120 8.31 2.71 13.43
N ARG A 121 9.34 2.89 12.59
CA ARG A 121 10.48 1.95 12.43
C ARG A 121 10.04 0.51 12.09
N ARG A 122 8.92 0.38 11.35
CA ARG A 122 8.39 -0.89 10.84
C ARG A 122 8.36 -0.95 9.30
N PRO A 123 9.51 -0.81 8.62
CA PRO A 123 9.58 -0.82 7.16
C PRO A 123 9.13 -2.12 6.50
N LEU A 124 9.29 -3.29 7.13
CA LEU A 124 8.84 -4.56 6.52
C LEU A 124 7.31 -4.68 6.56
N LEU A 125 6.69 -4.30 7.68
CA LEU A 125 5.24 -4.25 7.76
C LEU A 125 4.68 -3.26 6.71
N ALA A 126 5.25 -2.05 6.66
CA ALA A 126 4.86 -1.03 5.69
C ALA A 126 5.02 -1.51 4.23
N ALA A 127 6.10 -2.22 3.91
CA ALA A 127 6.33 -2.80 2.59
C ALA A 127 5.28 -3.88 2.25
N GLY A 128 4.94 -4.76 3.19
CA GLY A 128 3.86 -5.73 2.99
C GLY A 128 2.51 -5.05 2.74
N MET A 129 2.19 -4.01 3.52
CA MET A 129 0.98 -3.22 3.34
C MET A 129 0.93 -2.52 1.98
N SER A 130 2.07 -2.02 1.48
CA SER A 130 2.17 -1.40 0.15
C SER A 130 1.87 -2.38 -0.99
N LEU A 131 2.19 -3.67 -0.82
CA LEU A 131 1.86 -4.71 -1.79
C LEU A 131 0.39 -5.14 -1.69
N ALA A 132 -0.14 -5.21 -0.47
CA ALA A 132 -1.54 -5.59 -0.21
C ALA A 132 -2.55 -4.47 -0.50
N ALA A 133 -2.11 -3.22 -0.54
CA ALA A 133 -2.88 -2.04 -0.93
C ALA A 133 -2.17 -1.35 -2.12
N PRO A 134 -2.29 -1.89 -3.34
CA PRO A 134 -1.45 -1.50 -4.48
C PRO A 134 -1.70 -0.08 -4.99
N SER A 135 -2.81 0.55 -4.60
CA SER A 135 -3.09 1.95 -4.88
C SER A 135 -3.27 2.70 -3.58
N ALA A 136 -2.76 3.93 -3.55
CA ALA A 136 -2.72 4.76 -2.37
C ALA A 136 -3.40 6.09 -2.65
N TYR A 137 -3.93 6.69 -1.59
CA TYR A 137 -4.54 8.00 -1.65
C TYR A 137 -3.52 9.03 -2.16
N PHE A 138 -3.87 9.76 -3.22
CA PHE A 138 -3.04 10.83 -3.75
C PHE A 138 -3.27 12.11 -2.94
N SER A 139 -2.20 12.65 -2.36
CA SER A 139 -2.19 14.03 -1.87
C SER A 139 -1.85 15.00 -2.99
N ARG A 140 -2.33 16.23 -2.89
CA ARG A 140 -2.02 17.29 -3.85
C ARG A 140 -0.53 17.62 -3.72
N ALA A 141 0.16 17.83 -4.85
CA ALA A 141 1.62 18.02 -4.91
C ALA A 141 2.21 19.15 -4.03
N PHE A 142 1.38 20.04 -3.45
CA PHE A 142 1.80 21.12 -2.56
C PHE A 142 1.09 21.10 -1.20
N GLU A 143 0.25 20.09 -0.97
CA GLU A 143 -0.44 19.89 0.31
C GLU A 143 0.32 18.79 1.05
N TYR A 144 1.34 19.22 1.78
CA TYR A 144 2.21 18.29 2.49
C TYR A 144 1.71 18.03 3.89
N PHE A 145 1.65 16.76 4.24
CA PHE A 145 1.16 16.30 5.53
C PHE A 145 1.99 16.85 6.71
N ASP A 146 1.38 17.56 7.66
CA ASP A 146 2.07 17.95 8.90
C ASP A 146 1.97 16.80 9.93
N PRO A 147 3.09 16.21 10.39
CA PRO A 147 3.07 15.17 11.42
C PRO A 147 2.25 15.56 12.65
N SER A 148 2.17 16.85 12.98
CA SER A 148 1.40 17.35 14.10
C SER A 148 -0.12 17.07 13.93
N GLU A 149 -0.68 17.10 12.73
CA GLU A 149 -2.13 16.90 12.52
C GLU A 149 -2.59 15.47 12.84
N ILE A 150 -1.75 14.48 12.52
CA ILE A 150 -2.02 13.08 12.87
C ILE A 150 -1.64 12.82 14.33
N LEU A 151 -0.49 13.35 14.78
CA LEU A 151 0.13 12.96 16.04
C LEU A 151 -0.31 13.74 17.26
N CYS A 152 -0.77 14.98 17.10
CA CYS A 152 -1.21 15.81 18.22
C CYS A 152 -2.49 15.26 18.85
N HIS A 153 -2.53 15.42 20.17
CA HIS A 153 -3.67 15.03 20.99
C HIS A 153 -4.86 15.97 20.73
N HIS A 154 -6.06 15.40 20.65
CA HIS A 154 -7.30 16.17 20.52
C HIS A 154 -8.23 15.84 21.69
N LYS A 155 -8.88 16.85 22.29
CA LYS A 155 -9.67 16.72 23.54
C LYS A 155 -10.74 15.62 23.50
N TYR A 156 -11.34 15.38 22.34
CA TYR A 156 -12.42 14.39 22.17
C TYR A 156 -11.94 13.05 21.60
N ARG A 157 -10.63 12.83 21.51
CA ARG A 157 -10.06 11.59 20.94
C ARG A 157 -9.94 10.52 22.03
N ARG A 158 -10.27 9.28 21.68
CA ARG A 158 -10.10 8.12 22.55
C ARG A 158 -8.63 7.72 22.61
N GLU A 159 -8.09 7.62 23.82
CA GLU A 159 -6.73 7.12 24.05
C GLU A 159 -6.63 5.63 23.68
N GLN A 160 -5.52 5.27 23.06
CA GLN A 160 -5.25 3.87 22.71
C GLN A 160 -4.67 3.12 23.90
N TYR A 161 -5.20 1.92 24.15
CA TYR A 161 -4.66 1.03 25.18
C TYR A 161 -3.21 0.62 24.84
N ARG A 162 -2.28 0.86 25.78
CA ARG A 162 -0.87 0.50 25.62
C ARG A 162 -0.63 -0.94 26.03
N LEU A 163 0.02 -1.71 25.16
CA LEU A 163 0.28 -3.13 25.38
C LEU A 163 1.36 -3.34 26.45
N LYS A 164 1.09 -4.26 27.40
CA LYS A 164 2.00 -4.67 28.47
C LYS A 164 2.42 -6.14 28.36
N GLY A 165 3.57 -6.48 28.93
CA GLY A 165 4.04 -7.87 29.05
C GLY A 165 4.31 -8.52 27.68
N HIS A 166 3.84 -9.74 27.46
CA HIS A 166 4.03 -10.50 26.21
C HIS A 166 3.02 -10.17 25.09
N TRP A 167 2.00 -9.35 25.36
CA TRP A 167 0.90 -9.13 24.41
C TRP A 167 1.32 -8.40 23.14
N TRP A 168 2.37 -7.57 23.20
CA TRP A 168 2.93 -6.91 22.01
C TRP A 168 3.44 -7.91 20.96
N ALA A 169 3.99 -9.04 21.40
CA ALA A 169 4.50 -10.06 20.49
C ALA A 169 3.35 -10.76 19.77
N LEU A 170 2.26 -11.07 20.48
CA LEU A 170 1.07 -11.67 19.89
C LEU A 170 0.43 -10.73 18.84
N VAL A 171 0.27 -9.45 19.18
CA VAL A 171 -0.29 -8.45 18.24
C VAL A 171 0.58 -8.34 16.99
N SER A 172 1.91 -8.24 17.15
CA SER A 172 2.82 -8.19 16.01
C SER A 172 2.68 -9.43 15.11
N ILE A 173 2.61 -10.63 15.69
CA ILE A 173 2.40 -11.88 14.93
C ILE A 173 1.09 -11.82 14.13
N ILE A 174 0.00 -11.33 14.74
CA ILE A 174 -1.30 -11.21 14.09
C ILE A 174 -1.22 -10.22 12.91
N GLU A 175 -0.62 -9.06 13.09
CA GLU A 175 -0.48 -8.06 12.02
C GLU A 175 0.28 -8.63 10.82
N TYR A 176 1.40 -9.30 11.07
CA TYR A 176 2.21 -9.91 10.01
C TYR A 176 1.47 -11.05 9.31
N ALA A 177 0.75 -11.89 10.05
CA ALA A 177 -0.06 -12.95 9.47
C ALA A 177 -1.19 -12.39 8.59
N LEU A 178 -1.87 -11.34 9.04
CA LEU A 178 -2.91 -10.67 8.27
C LEU A 178 -2.35 -10.02 7.01
N VAL A 179 -1.25 -9.25 7.11
CA VAL A 179 -0.61 -8.61 5.95
C VAL A 179 -0.11 -9.66 4.96
N ALA A 180 0.57 -10.72 5.41
CA ALA A 180 1.04 -11.79 4.53
C ALA A 180 -0.13 -12.50 3.82
N GLY A 181 -1.22 -12.78 4.55
CA GLY A 181 -2.44 -13.35 3.98
C GLY A 181 -3.07 -12.43 2.93
N MET A 182 -3.07 -11.11 3.17
CA MET A 182 -3.56 -10.14 2.20
C MET A 182 -2.64 -10.02 0.98
N CYS A 183 -1.31 -9.98 1.16
CA CYS A 183 -0.35 -10.01 0.04
C CYS A 183 -0.58 -11.23 -0.85
N TRP A 184 -0.71 -12.41 -0.26
CA TRP A 184 -1.03 -13.64 -1.00
C TRP A 184 -2.35 -13.51 -1.76
N ASN A 185 -3.41 -13.03 -1.09
CA ASN A 185 -4.70 -12.83 -1.72
C ASN A 185 -4.62 -11.90 -2.94
N ILE A 186 -3.92 -10.77 -2.83
CA ILE A 186 -3.75 -9.80 -3.91
C ILE A 186 -2.92 -10.38 -5.04
N VAL A 187 -1.74 -10.96 -4.77
CA VAL A 187 -0.87 -11.57 -5.79
C VAL A 187 -1.61 -12.70 -6.52
N ALA A 188 -2.33 -13.55 -5.81
CA ALA A 188 -3.13 -14.61 -6.41
C ALA A 188 -4.26 -14.03 -7.27
N ASN A 189 -4.96 -13.01 -6.79
CA ASN A 189 -6.04 -12.35 -7.53
C ASN A 189 -5.52 -11.70 -8.82
N THR A 190 -4.40 -10.98 -8.75
CA THR A 190 -3.74 -10.36 -9.92
C THR A 190 -3.28 -11.42 -10.91
N ARG A 191 -2.72 -12.54 -10.42
CA ARG A 191 -2.32 -13.67 -11.29
C ARG A 191 -3.51 -14.33 -11.98
N GLU A 192 -4.62 -14.52 -11.27
CA GLU A 192 -5.87 -15.02 -11.87
C GLU A 192 -6.34 -14.08 -12.98
N VAL A 193 -6.34 -12.76 -12.76
CA VAL A 193 -6.68 -11.79 -13.81
C VAL A 193 -5.72 -11.90 -14.99
N ASN A 194 -4.40 -11.89 -14.76
CA ASN A 194 -3.39 -12.00 -15.83
C ASN A 194 -3.61 -13.22 -16.74
N GLN A 195 -3.92 -14.38 -16.16
CA GLN A 195 -3.98 -15.66 -16.87
C GLN A 195 -5.36 -15.99 -17.42
N TRP A 196 -6.43 -15.52 -16.78
CA TRP A 196 -7.82 -15.91 -17.12
C TRP A 196 -8.57 -14.82 -17.90
N THR A 197 -7.87 -13.75 -18.27
CA THR A 197 -8.39 -12.64 -19.07
C THR A 197 -7.39 -12.23 -20.13
N VAL A 198 -7.82 -11.34 -21.00
CA VAL A 198 -7.00 -10.75 -22.05
C VAL A 198 -7.20 -9.25 -22.05
N SER A 199 -6.14 -8.47 -22.23
CA SER A 199 -6.24 -7.02 -22.34
C SER A 199 -6.53 -6.62 -23.78
N SER A 200 -7.53 -5.75 -23.99
CA SER A 200 -7.79 -5.13 -25.29
C SER A 200 -6.74 -4.06 -25.67
N LEU A 201 -5.95 -3.57 -24.71
CA LEU A 201 -4.89 -2.59 -24.96
C LEU A 201 -3.65 -3.23 -25.59
N ALA A 202 -3.29 -4.42 -25.12
CA ALA A 202 -2.18 -5.22 -25.61
C ALA A 202 -2.48 -6.67 -25.24
N SER A 203 -3.02 -7.41 -26.20
CA SER A 203 -3.54 -8.76 -25.97
C SER A 203 -2.44 -9.80 -25.78
N ASP A 204 -1.21 -9.50 -26.17
CA ASP A 204 -0.01 -10.31 -25.95
C ASP A 204 0.68 -10.02 -24.60
N ALA A 205 0.30 -8.94 -23.93
CA ALA A 205 0.89 -8.51 -22.66
C ALA A 205 0.08 -9.04 -21.45
N ASP A 206 0.27 -10.32 -21.14
CA ASP A 206 -0.36 -11.02 -20.01
C ASP A 206 0.13 -10.56 -18.62
N PHE A 207 1.12 -9.69 -18.56
CA PHE A 207 1.72 -9.19 -17.33
C PHE A 207 1.21 -7.81 -16.91
N LEU A 208 0.32 -7.16 -17.68
CA LEU A 208 -0.10 -5.78 -17.45
C LEU A 208 -0.69 -5.52 -16.03
N PRO A 209 -1.69 -6.29 -15.53
CA PRO A 209 -2.14 -6.13 -14.15
C PRO A 209 -1.04 -6.44 -13.12
N GLY A 210 -0.13 -7.36 -13.44
CA GLY A 210 1.07 -7.64 -12.62
C GLY A 210 2.04 -6.47 -12.55
N LEU A 211 2.24 -5.76 -13.65
CA LEU A 211 3.07 -4.54 -13.72
C LEU A 211 2.44 -3.42 -12.90
N TRP A 212 1.11 -3.25 -12.99
CA TRP A 212 0.38 -2.30 -12.15
C TRP A 212 0.55 -2.61 -10.67
N LEU A 213 0.45 -3.89 -10.27
CA LEU A 213 0.69 -4.32 -8.89
C LEU A 213 2.14 -4.02 -8.45
N ALA A 214 3.12 -4.25 -9.33
CA ALA A 214 4.54 -4.02 -9.02
C ALA A 214 4.89 -2.52 -8.83
N PHE A 215 4.21 -1.62 -9.55
CA PHE A 215 4.44 -0.18 -9.39
C PHE A 215 3.98 0.35 -8.02
N GLY A 216 2.96 -0.24 -7.39
CA GLY A 216 2.47 0.18 -6.07
C GLY A 216 3.58 0.25 -5.01
N PRO A 217 4.26 -0.87 -4.69
CA PRO A 217 5.40 -0.87 -3.76
C PRO A 217 6.51 0.11 -4.15
N CYS A 218 6.84 0.22 -5.45
CA CYS A 218 7.87 1.17 -5.93
C CYS A 218 7.52 2.62 -5.56
N ILE A 219 6.27 3.02 -5.72
CA ILE A 219 5.79 4.35 -5.35
C ILE A 219 5.88 4.53 -3.82
N HIS A 220 5.51 3.53 -3.04
CA HIS A 220 5.65 3.60 -1.58
C HIS A 220 7.11 3.67 -1.09
N PHE A 221 8.04 2.97 -1.75
CA PHE A 221 9.47 3.13 -1.46
C PHE A 221 9.97 4.52 -1.80
N PHE A 222 9.53 5.07 -2.95
CA PHE A 222 9.85 6.44 -3.33
C PHE A 222 9.27 7.45 -2.33
N SER A 223 8.04 7.23 -1.89
CA SER A 223 7.42 8.03 -0.83
C SER A 223 8.20 8.00 0.47
N CYS A 224 8.64 6.82 0.92
CA CYS A 224 9.47 6.70 2.10
C CYS A 224 10.76 7.51 1.98
N TYR A 225 11.34 7.60 0.78
CA TYR A 225 12.49 8.43 0.49
C TYR A 225 12.14 9.93 0.55
N VAL A 226 11.07 10.36 -0.12
CA VAL A 226 10.61 11.76 -0.11
C VAL A 226 10.30 12.22 1.31
N PHE A 227 9.55 11.41 2.07
CA PHE A 227 9.21 11.67 3.46
C PHE A 227 10.45 11.87 4.34
N ARG A 228 11.52 11.08 4.12
CA ARG A 228 12.79 11.24 4.86
C ARG A 228 13.45 12.59 4.61
N LEU A 229 13.27 13.21 3.45
CA LEU A 229 13.87 14.51 3.15
C LEU A 229 13.31 15.61 4.07
N ARG A 230 12.04 15.49 4.48
CA ARG A 230 11.34 16.46 5.34
C ARG A 230 11.28 16.04 6.80
N ILE A 231 11.09 14.76 7.11
CA ILE A 231 10.82 14.29 8.46
C ILE A 231 11.85 13.24 8.87
N HIS A 232 12.45 13.44 10.04
CA HIS A 232 13.31 12.44 10.67
C HIS A 232 12.69 11.97 11.98
N GLY A 233 12.34 10.68 12.04
CA GLY A 233 11.87 10.02 13.25
C GLY A 233 12.92 9.08 13.83
N TRP A 234 13.09 9.11 15.14
CA TRP A 234 13.90 8.12 15.86
C TRP A 234 13.21 7.67 17.14
N ARG A 235 13.60 6.49 17.60
CA ARG A 235 13.12 5.91 18.84
C ARG A 235 14.12 6.22 19.93
N ASP A 236 13.65 6.73 21.07
CA ASP A 236 14.45 6.82 22.28
C ASP A 236 14.52 5.41 22.91
N ALA A 237 15.32 4.55 22.31
CA ALA A 237 15.70 3.30 22.91
C ALA A 237 16.91 3.61 23.79
N LYS A 238 16.77 3.48 25.12
CA LYS A 238 17.91 3.18 25.98
C LYS A 238 18.54 1.91 25.43
N MET A 239 19.51 2.05 24.51
CA MET A 239 20.26 0.92 24.02
C MET A 239 20.96 0.29 25.23
N PRO A 240 20.96 -1.03 25.39
CA PRO A 240 21.91 -1.64 26.31
C PRO A 240 23.31 -1.20 25.87
N GLU A 241 24.07 -0.58 26.77
CA GLU A 241 25.49 -0.25 26.55
C GLU A 241 26.21 -1.53 26.13
N VAL A 242 26.57 -1.62 24.86
CA VAL A 242 27.43 -2.69 24.37
C VAL A 242 28.85 -2.22 24.60
N ASN A 243 29.47 -2.69 25.69
CA ASN A 243 30.90 -2.47 25.94
C ASN A 243 31.71 -2.97 24.73
N PRO A 244 32.48 -2.09 24.06
CA PRO A 244 33.27 -2.45 22.89
C PRO A 244 34.62 -3.02 23.33
N GLU A 245 34.63 -4.11 24.09
CA GLU A 245 35.84 -4.84 24.42
C GLU A 245 35.84 -6.18 23.66
N ASP A 246 36.32 -6.12 22.41
CA ASP A 246 37.20 -7.13 21.79
C ASP A 246 37.25 -6.96 20.25
N GLY A 247 38.34 -6.34 19.79
CA GLY A 247 38.57 -5.91 18.40
C GLY A 247 39.00 -7.01 17.42
N SER A 248 38.34 -8.16 17.39
CA SER A 248 38.61 -9.18 16.36
C SER A 248 37.62 -9.10 15.20
N PHE A 249 38.11 -8.81 13.98
CA PHE A 249 37.30 -8.77 12.75
C PHE A 249 36.52 -10.09 12.52
N ARG A 250 37.08 -11.22 12.99
CA ARG A 250 36.47 -12.55 12.84
C ARG A 250 35.34 -12.82 13.84
N SER A 251 35.35 -12.20 15.03
CA SER A 251 34.20 -12.22 15.95
C SER A 251 33.13 -11.23 15.50
N TRP A 252 33.55 -10.06 15.02
CA TRP A 252 32.65 -9.05 14.44
C TRP A 252 31.80 -9.64 13.29
N VAL A 253 32.40 -10.29 12.30
CA VAL A 253 31.66 -10.92 11.18
C VAL A 253 30.71 -12.04 11.65
N LYS A 254 31.08 -12.80 12.69
CA LYS A 254 30.23 -13.86 13.27
C LYS A 254 29.04 -13.29 14.07
N ASP A 255 29.17 -12.08 14.59
CA ASP A 255 28.13 -11.42 15.39
C ASP A 255 27.21 -10.50 14.57
N ILE A 256 27.56 -10.16 13.32
CA ILE A 256 26.68 -9.43 12.39
C ILE A 256 25.27 -10.03 12.31
N PRO A 257 25.05 -11.34 12.07
CA PRO A 257 23.70 -11.88 11.97
C PRO A 257 22.93 -11.77 13.30
N LYS A 258 23.61 -11.95 14.45
CA LYS A 258 22.98 -11.81 15.78
C LYS A 258 22.63 -10.36 16.09
N LYS A 259 23.52 -9.42 15.76
CA LYS A 259 23.29 -7.97 15.90
C LYS A 259 22.20 -7.48 14.97
N LEU A 260 22.16 -7.97 13.72
CA LEU A 260 21.10 -7.65 12.76
C LEU A 260 19.75 -8.21 13.20
N LEU A 261 19.71 -9.46 13.68
CA LEU A 261 18.49 -10.09 14.17
C LEU A 261 17.98 -9.44 15.47
N ALA A 262 18.90 -9.04 16.36
CA ALA A 262 18.57 -8.25 17.54
C ALA A 262 18.03 -6.88 17.14
N LEU A 263 18.65 -6.20 16.17
CA LEU A 263 18.22 -4.89 15.70
C LEU A 263 16.84 -4.98 15.04
N LEU A 264 16.61 -5.96 14.16
CA LEU A 264 15.30 -6.25 13.57
C LEU A 264 14.24 -6.59 14.63
N ARG A 265 14.59 -7.39 15.63
CA ARG A 265 13.68 -7.75 16.73
C ARG A 265 13.33 -6.57 17.63
N ILE A 266 14.26 -5.63 17.81
CA ILE A 266 14.08 -4.45 18.65
C ILE A 266 13.30 -3.36 17.90
N THR A 267 13.43 -3.26 16.58
CA THR A 267 12.80 -2.17 15.79
C THR A 267 11.52 -2.59 15.08
N GLU A 268 11.49 -3.73 14.39
CA GLU A 268 10.45 -4.08 13.41
C GLU A 268 9.22 -4.79 14.02
N PHE A 269 9.47 -5.69 14.97
CA PHE A 269 8.43 -6.57 15.55
C PHE A 269 7.81 -6.01 16.84
N VAL A 270 8.04 -4.73 17.12
CA VAL A 270 7.48 -4.04 18.27
C VAL A 270 6.39 -3.09 17.78
N PRO A 271 5.09 -3.38 18.02
CA PRO A 271 4.00 -2.49 17.67
C PRO A 271 4.18 -1.11 18.29
N CYS A 272 3.76 -0.06 17.58
CA CYS A 272 3.85 1.32 18.07
C CYS A 272 3.04 1.55 19.36
N ALA A 273 2.04 0.70 19.62
CA ALA A 273 1.19 0.75 20.82
C ALA A 273 1.86 0.22 22.12
N THR A 274 3.12 -0.21 22.07
CA THR A 274 3.81 -0.79 23.23
C THR A 274 4.11 0.27 24.30
N GLU A 275 3.96 -0.05 25.60
CA GLU A 275 4.17 0.88 26.72
C GLU A 275 5.57 1.54 26.77
N LYS A 276 6.59 0.82 26.30
CA LYS A 276 7.98 1.32 26.23
C LYS A 276 8.35 1.93 24.89
N TYR A 277 7.38 2.15 24.01
CA TYR A 277 7.61 2.81 22.73
C TYR A 277 7.63 4.33 22.96
N VAL A 278 8.69 5.00 22.49
CA VAL A 278 8.87 6.45 22.57
C VAL A 278 9.40 6.93 21.23
N ALA A 279 8.62 7.76 20.54
CA ALA A 279 8.96 8.33 19.25
C ALA A 279 9.27 9.82 19.39
N LEU A 280 10.37 10.23 18.76
CA LEU A 280 10.81 11.62 18.65
C LEU A 280 10.84 11.99 17.17
N ILE A 281 10.28 13.16 16.85
CA ILE A 281 10.13 13.63 15.48
C ILE A 281 10.78 14.99 15.35
N LYS A 282 11.57 15.13 14.28
CA LYS A 282 12.14 16.40 13.87
C LYS A 282 11.82 16.66 12.41
N GLY A 283 11.08 17.73 12.18
CA GLY A 283 10.89 18.34 10.87
C GLY A 283 12.16 19.03 10.39
N ARG A 284 12.31 19.07 9.07
CA ARG A 284 13.34 19.81 8.35
C ARG A 284 12.65 20.84 7.46
N LYS A 285 13.33 21.97 7.26
CA LYS A 285 12.89 22.97 6.28
C LYS A 285 12.86 22.35 4.89
N GLU A 286 11.88 22.76 4.10
CA GLU A 286 11.71 22.29 2.73
C GLU A 286 12.93 22.64 1.89
N THR A 287 13.36 21.69 1.07
CA THR A 287 14.47 21.84 0.13
C THR A 287 13.95 21.74 -1.28
N ILE A 288 14.68 22.28 -2.25
CA ILE A 288 14.32 22.14 -3.68
C ILE A 288 14.22 20.65 -4.05
N THR A 289 15.13 19.82 -3.53
CA THR A 289 15.10 18.36 -3.73
C THR A 289 13.81 17.73 -3.21
N PHE A 290 13.34 18.15 -2.03
CA PHE A 290 12.06 17.69 -1.50
C PHE A 290 10.91 18.11 -2.42
N LEU A 291 10.82 19.39 -2.81
CA LEU A 291 9.74 19.89 -3.66
C LEU A 291 9.67 19.17 -5.01
N VAL A 292 10.81 18.97 -5.67
CA VAL A 292 10.88 18.25 -6.94
C VAL A 292 10.49 16.77 -6.77
N SER A 293 10.99 16.11 -5.73
CA SER A 293 10.70 14.69 -5.51
C SER A 293 9.24 14.46 -5.14
N ALA A 294 8.64 15.34 -4.34
CA ALA A 294 7.23 15.26 -3.97
C ALA A 294 6.30 15.54 -5.15
N TRP A 295 6.66 16.49 -6.03
CA TRP A 295 5.94 16.71 -7.29
C TRP A 295 6.01 15.49 -8.22
N LEU A 296 7.19 14.87 -8.33
CA LEU A 296 7.36 13.63 -9.10
C LEU A 296 6.54 12.49 -8.50
N GLU A 297 6.55 12.33 -7.18
CA GLU A 297 5.77 11.31 -6.47
C GLU A 297 4.27 11.46 -6.77
N SER A 298 3.73 12.65 -6.57
CA SER A 298 2.31 12.95 -6.87
C SER A 298 1.96 12.66 -8.33
N THR A 299 2.84 13.03 -9.26
CA THR A 299 2.65 12.74 -10.70
C THR A 299 2.68 11.24 -10.98
N PHE A 300 3.62 10.49 -10.40
CA PHE A 300 3.69 9.04 -10.55
C PHE A 300 2.47 8.33 -9.96
N THR A 301 1.95 8.77 -8.82
CA THR A 301 0.72 8.22 -8.23
C THR A 301 -0.48 8.43 -9.16
N ILE A 302 -0.62 9.60 -9.78
CA ILE A 302 -1.70 9.88 -10.75
C ILE A 302 -1.53 8.98 -11.99
N LEU A 303 -0.31 8.88 -12.53
CA LEU A 303 -0.04 8.02 -13.69
C LEU A 303 -0.30 6.55 -13.39
N HIS A 304 0.03 6.09 -12.19
CA HIS A 304 -0.25 4.73 -11.73
C HIS A 304 -1.74 4.42 -11.64
N LEU A 305 -2.52 5.38 -11.10
CA LEU A 305 -3.98 5.28 -11.06
C LEU A 305 -4.57 5.20 -12.47
N VAL A 306 -4.18 6.12 -13.36
CA VAL A 306 -4.64 6.13 -14.76
C VAL A 306 -4.24 4.84 -15.47
N PHE A 307 -3.00 4.38 -15.29
CA PHE A 307 -2.52 3.12 -15.86
C PHE A 307 -3.35 1.93 -15.39
N GLY A 308 -3.65 1.85 -14.08
CA GLY A 308 -4.54 0.82 -13.53
C GLY A 308 -5.93 0.85 -14.17
N THR A 309 -6.54 2.04 -14.25
CA THR A 309 -7.87 2.23 -14.85
C THR A 309 -7.89 1.75 -16.30
N LEU A 310 -6.86 2.06 -17.08
CA LEU A 310 -6.73 1.62 -18.46
C LEU A 310 -6.59 0.09 -18.54
N VAL A 311 -5.65 -0.49 -17.77
CA VAL A 311 -5.39 -1.95 -17.78
C VAL A 311 -6.65 -2.75 -17.40
N PHE A 312 -7.33 -2.35 -16.33
CA PHE A 312 -8.49 -3.11 -15.83
C PHE A 312 -9.78 -2.84 -16.63
N SER A 313 -9.95 -1.66 -17.23
CA SER A 313 -11.07 -1.42 -18.16
C SER A 313 -10.90 -2.14 -19.50
N GLY A 314 -9.66 -2.40 -19.92
CA GLY A 314 -9.36 -3.21 -21.11
C GLY A 314 -9.53 -4.72 -20.92
N THR A 315 -9.90 -5.20 -19.73
CA THR A 315 -9.95 -6.64 -19.43
C THR A 315 -11.14 -7.35 -20.11
N LEU A 316 -10.87 -8.35 -20.94
CA LEU A 316 -11.87 -9.16 -21.65
C LEU A 316 -12.12 -10.51 -20.95
N PHE A 317 -13.21 -11.18 -21.35
CA PHE A 317 -13.64 -12.51 -20.91
C PHE A 317 -13.91 -12.68 -19.41
N VAL A 318 -14.30 -11.58 -18.75
CA VAL A 318 -14.72 -11.56 -17.35
C VAL A 318 -16.18 -11.13 -17.25
N GLY A 319 -16.99 -11.88 -16.50
CA GLY A 319 -18.38 -11.53 -16.22
C GLY A 319 -18.50 -10.61 -15.01
N THR A 320 -19.63 -9.90 -14.88
CA THR A 320 -19.85 -8.91 -13.80
C THR A 320 -19.77 -9.52 -12.40
N LYS A 321 -20.23 -10.76 -12.20
CA LYS A 321 -20.17 -11.46 -10.90
C LYS A 321 -18.72 -11.76 -10.51
N ASP A 322 -17.92 -12.18 -11.48
CA ASP A 322 -16.50 -12.46 -11.25
C ASP A 322 -15.71 -11.15 -11.06
N ALA A 323 -16.05 -10.09 -11.79
CA ALA A 323 -15.51 -8.75 -11.55
C ALA A 323 -15.78 -8.25 -10.12
N LEU A 324 -17.00 -8.40 -9.61
CA LEU A 324 -17.31 -8.08 -8.20
C LEU A 324 -16.44 -8.86 -7.21
N ARG A 325 -16.18 -10.15 -7.49
CA ARG A 325 -15.29 -10.97 -6.68
C ARG A 325 -13.84 -10.47 -6.73
N ILE A 326 -13.33 -10.14 -7.92
CA ILE A 326 -11.99 -9.59 -8.11
C ILE A 326 -11.85 -8.28 -7.33
N VAL A 327 -12.77 -7.33 -7.53
CA VAL A 327 -12.79 -6.03 -6.85
C VAL A 327 -12.91 -6.20 -5.34
N GLY A 328 -13.81 -7.06 -4.88
CA GLY A 328 -13.98 -7.34 -3.45
C GLY A 328 -12.71 -7.87 -2.78
N ARG A 329 -11.92 -8.71 -3.47
CA ARG A 329 -10.62 -9.19 -2.97
C ARG A 329 -9.60 -8.05 -2.83
N TYR A 330 -9.57 -7.10 -3.76
CA TYR A 330 -8.71 -5.90 -3.63
C TYR A 330 -9.16 -5.00 -2.49
N ILE A 331 -10.46 -4.72 -2.37
CA ILE A 331 -11.03 -3.92 -1.28
C ILE A 331 -10.73 -4.56 0.09
N ALA A 332 -10.84 -5.89 0.22
CA ALA A 332 -10.53 -6.59 1.46
C ALA A 332 -9.07 -6.40 1.89
N GLY A 333 -8.11 -6.50 0.94
CA GLY A 333 -6.69 -6.23 1.20
C GLY A 333 -6.47 -4.82 1.73
N VAL A 334 -7.06 -3.83 1.06
CA VAL A 334 -6.97 -2.42 1.43
C VAL A 334 -7.60 -2.15 2.80
N ALA A 335 -8.78 -2.70 3.06
CA ALA A 335 -9.49 -2.51 4.33
C ALA A 335 -8.69 -3.07 5.52
N VAL A 336 -8.13 -4.27 5.38
CA VAL A 336 -7.27 -4.88 6.41
C VAL A 336 -6.01 -4.05 6.62
N CYS A 337 -5.34 -3.62 5.54
CA CYS A 337 -4.20 -2.71 5.65
C CYS A 337 -4.58 -1.40 6.36
N ARG A 338 -5.74 -0.81 6.06
CA ARG A 338 -6.23 0.40 6.71
C ARG A 338 -6.44 0.20 8.21
N ILE A 339 -7.03 -0.91 8.62
CA ILE A 339 -7.24 -1.25 10.03
C ILE A 339 -5.90 -1.35 10.78
N ILE A 340 -4.94 -2.09 10.22
CA ILE A 340 -3.60 -2.25 10.81
C ILE A 340 -2.88 -0.91 10.88
N LEU A 341 -2.95 -0.11 9.80
CA LEU A 341 -2.31 1.21 9.78
C LEU A 341 -2.88 2.14 10.83
N MET A 342 -4.21 2.21 10.94
CA MET A 342 -4.86 3.06 11.94
C MET A 342 -4.51 2.62 13.35
N TYR A 343 -4.41 1.31 13.61
CA TYR A 343 -3.96 0.77 14.88
C TYR A 343 -2.52 1.19 15.22
N GLU A 344 -1.61 1.08 14.27
CA GLU A 344 -0.20 1.44 14.46
C GLU A 344 0.01 2.95 14.60
N LEU A 345 -0.64 3.76 13.76
CA LEU A 345 -0.57 5.20 13.85
C LEU A 345 -1.17 5.71 15.15
N ALA A 346 -2.25 5.10 15.64
CA ALA A 346 -2.80 5.48 16.93
C ALA A 346 -1.90 5.07 18.12
N GLY A 347 -1.15 3.97 18.01
CA GLY A 347 -0.08 3.66 18.96
C GLY A 347 1.09 4.65 18.90
N LEU A 348 1.44 5.09 17.69
CA LEU A 348 2.50 6.07 17.45
C LEU A 348 2.14 7.45 18.02
N ARG A 349 0.87 7.85 17.93
CA ARG A 349 0.31 9.07 18.55
C ARG A 349 0.58 9.08 20.05
N GLU A 350 0.20 8.01 20.75
CA GLU A 350 0.37 7.93 22.21
C GLU A 350 1.83 7.92 22.67
N SER A 351 2.69 7.44 21.79
CA SER A 351 4.11 7.29 22.04
C SER A 351 4.94 8.48 21.56
N CYS A 352 4.33 9.46 20.89
CA CYS A 352 5.02 10.65 20.40
C CYS A 352 5.21 11.64 21.56
N HIS A 353 6.47 11.86 21.94
CA HIS A 353 6.80 12.68 23.12
C HIS A 353 7.18 14.11 22.75
N SER A 354 7.84 14.31 21.60
CA SER A 354 8.20 15.63 21.12
C SER A 354 8.17 15.73 19.60
N ILE A 355 7.72 16.88 19.10
CA ILE A 355 7.85 17.30 17.70
C ILE A 355 8.71 18.57 17.69
N ASP A 356 9.79 18.58 16.93
CA ASP A 356 10.72 19.72 16.81
C ASP A 356 11.30 20.22 18.14
N GLY A 357 11.41 19.31 19.12
CA GLY A 357 11.90 19.61 20.47
C GLY A 357 10.85 20.24 21.39
N VAL A 358 9.63 20.45 20.91
CA VAL A 358 8.48 20.82 21.75
C VAL A 358 7.87 19.55 22.35
N GLU A 359 7.85 19.45 23.68
CA GLU A 359 7.18 18.35 24.39
C GLU A 359 5.67 18.43 24.17
N LEU A 360 5.07 17.34 23.68
CA LEU A 360 3.63 17.26 23.40
C LEU A 360 2.79 16.87 24.62
N LYS A 361 3.40 16.19 25.59
CA LYS A 361 2.77 15.83 26.87
C LYS A 361 3.36 16.73 27.96
N PRO A 362 2.54 17.47 28.73
CA PRO A 362 3.01 18.08 29.96
C PRO A 362 3.64 16.98 30.81
N LYS A 363 4.82 17.23 31.38
CA LYS A 363 5.33 16.36 32.43
C LYS A 363 4.22 16.22 33.47
N GLU A 364 3.75 15.00 33.71
CA GLU A 364 3.04 14.72 34.95
C GLU A 364 3.94 15.21 36.06
N GLU A 365 3.59 16.37 36.61
CA GLU A 365 4.21 16.90 37.81
C GLU A 365 3.98 15.80 38.84
N LYS A 366 5.05 15.08 39.19
CA LYS A 366 5.02 14.15 40.31
C LYS A 366 4.47 14.94 41.47
N GLN A 367 3.23 14.64 41.83
CA GLN A 367 2.58 15.18 43.00
C GLN A 367 3.54 14.92 44.16
N PRO A 368 4.08 15.96 44.83
CA PRO A 368 5.00 15.74 45.93
C PRO A 368 4.29 14.87 46.95
N ASP A 369 4.95 13.79 47.37
CA ASP A 369 4.47 12.83 48.35
C ASP A 369 3.79 13.60 49.49
N THR A 370 2.47 13.44 49.60
CA THR A 370 1.65 14.02 50.68
C THR A 370 1.84 13.21 51.96
N ASP A 371 3.07 12.86 52.31
CA ASP A 371 3.45 12.17 53.54
C ASP A 371 4.29 13.10 54.42
N ALA A 372 3.81 14.33 54.63
CA ALA A 372 4.43 15.28 55.53
C ALA A 372 3.46 16.33 56.09
N TYR A 373 2.22 15.96 56.44
CA TYR A 373 1.35 16.82 57.26
C TYR A 373 0.50 16.00 58.24
N GLU A 374 1.18 15.33 59.17
CA GLU A 374 0.59 14.97 60.47
C GLU A 374 1.54 15.45 61.58
N ALA A 375 1.55 16.76 61.82
CA ALA A 375 1.95 17.33 63.10
C ALA A 375 1.40 18.75 63.22
N GLN A 376 0.71 19.01 64.34
CA GLN A 376 0.24 20.29 64.85
C GLN A 376 -1.13 20.79 64.35
N SER A 377 -2.17 20.15 64.88
CA SER A 377 -3.43 20.84 65.20
C SER A 377 -3.19 21.72 66.43
N GLY A 378 -3.27 23.03 66.25
CA GLY A 378 -3.16 24.04 67.30
C GLY A 378 -3.82 25.34 66.85
N ASP A 379 -5.11 25.43 67.18
CA ASP A 379 -5.86 26.62 67.64
C ASP A 379 -5.86 27.94 66.83
N GLY A 380 -7.07 28.47 66.62
CA GLY A 380 -7.34 29.92 66.62
C GLY A 380 -7.72 30.61 65.30
N GLY A 381 -9.01 30.96 65.18
CA GLY A 381 -9.37 32.35 64.82
C GLY A 381 -9.94 32.65 63.42
N ASN A 382 -11.25 32.93 63.40
CA ASN A 382 -12.04 33.84 62.55
C ASN A 382 -11.35 34.67 61.44
N GLY A 383 -12.07 34.82 60.31
CA GLY A 383 -12.06 36.08 59.56
C GLY A 383 -12.32 35.97 58.05
N GLU A 384 -13.56 36.30 57.66
CA GLU A 384 -13.95 37.12 56.49
C GLU A 384 -13.41 36.78 55.06
N GLY A 385 -14.34 36.29 54.24
CA GLY A 385 -14.74 36.87 52.94
C GLY A 385 -13.68 37.33 51.95
N MET A 386 -13.56 36.64 50.81
CA MET A 386 -13.18 37.29 49.56
C MET A 386 -13.83 36.62 48.34
N GLU A 387 -14.50 37.46 47.54
CA GLU A 387 -15.19 37.17 46.29
C GLU A 387 -14.27 36.57 45.23
N ALA A 388 -14.75 35.54 44.53
CA ALA A 388 -14.15 35.05 43.30
C ALA A 388 -14.66 35.87 42.10
N LYS A 389 -13.77 36.67 41.49
CA LYS A 389 -13.98 37.30 40.18
C LYS A 389 -13.98 36.24 39.08
N VAL A 390 -15.12 36.09 38.41
CA VAL A 390 -15.27 35.35 37.16
C VAL A 390 -14.81 36.26 36.00
N PRO A 391 -13.87 35.84 35.14
CA PRO A 391 -13.54 36.60 33.94
C PRO A 391 -14.55 36.29 32.81
N THR A 392 -15.24 37.34 32.36
CA THR A 392 -16.09 37.39 31.17
C THR A 392 -15.24 37.31 29.90
N PHE A 393 -15.52 36.34 29.03
CA PHE A 393 -14.98 36.30 27.67
C PHE A 393 -15.85 37.15 26.74
N THR A 394 -15.25 38.16 26.12
CA THR A 394 -15.85 38.98 25.07
C THR A 394 -15.84 38.25 23.74
N GLU A 395 -17.01 38.21 23.13
CA GLU A 395 -17.30 37.66 21.80
C GLU A 395 -16.75 38.62 20.72
N SER A 396 -15.86 38.13 19.86
CA SER A 396 -15.32 38.90 18.73
C SER A 396 -16.19 38.71 17.49
N GLU A 397 -16.74 39.82 17.00
CA GLU A 397 -17.55 39.94 15.79
C GLU A 397 -16.80 39.47 14.53
N ILE A 398 -17.52 38.74 13.67
CA ILE A 398 -17.10 38.38 12.30
C ILE A 398 -17.76 39.41 11.36
N PRO A 399 -17.00 40.16 10.54
CA PRO A 399 -17.59 41.00 9.51
C PRO A 399 -17.93 40.16 8.26
N VAL A 400 -19.11 40.44 7.71
CA VAL A 400 -19.69 39.90 6.46
C VAL A 400 -19.02 40.52 5.24
#